data_AF-A0A329T0W4-F1
#
_entry.id   AF-A0A329T0W4-F1
#
_cell.length_a   1.000
_cell.length_b   1.000
_cell.length_c   1.000
_cell.angle_alpha   90.00
_cell.angle_beta   90.00
_cell.angle_gamma   90.00
#
_symmetry.space_group_name_H-M   'P 1'
#
loop_
_entity.id
_entity.type
_entity.pdbx_description
1 polymer ?
#
loop_
_entity_poly.entity_id
_entity_poly.type
_entity_poly.pdbx_seq_one_letter_code
_entity_poly.pdbx_strand_id
1 'polypeptide(L)'
;MRRLAKTYCYLANQVTVNEMAIDDALAYVKETKGADDSHAMERRNQIMKLVVSINQEKHKRSGALVDLLVHGLCGEEQKLISFLQEELSTTHRSNAKPDNLVEISLQLEEKYTELDKLETQFSDQVQLVSTLAPSVTEAGKALRLKKLRELSGKILKEQTERDVIEKKQRDILLCFARGGDETRKLMKEFFLKS
;
A
#
# COMPACT_ATOMS: atom_id res chain seq x y z
N MET A 1 4.76 0.16 9.07
CA MET A 1 4.30 0.62 7.75
C MET A 1 4.20 -0.49 6.70
N ARG A 2 5.28 -1.20 6.34
CA ARG A 2 5.28 -2.26 5.29
C ARG A 2 4.13 -3.30 5.40
N ARG A 3 3.88 -3.83 6.61
CA ARG A 3 2.78 -4.78 6.87
C ARG A 3 1.39 -4.17 6.60
N LEU A 4 1.16 -2.95 7.08
CA LEU A 4 -0.13 -2.24 6.89
C LEU A 4 -0.38 -1.96 5.40
N ALA A 5 0.67 -1.57 4.67
CA ALA A 5 0.61 -1.36 3.23
C ALA A 5 0.22 -2.65 2.49
N LYS A 6 0.82 -3.79 2.85
CA LYS A 6 0.45 -5.10 2.30
C LYS A 6 -1.01 -5.46 2.56
N THR A 7 -1.50 -5.26 3.79
CA THR A 7 -2.89 -5.52 4.14
C THR A 7 -3.85 -4.66 3.33
N TYR A 8 -3.57 -3.35 3.21
CA TYR A 8 -4.36 -2.46 2.37
C TYR A 8 -4.34 -2.90 0.90
N CYS A 9 -3.17 -3.19 0.32
CA CYS A 9 -3.06 -3.61 -1.08
C CYS A 9 -3.84 -4.89 -1.36
N TYR A 10 -3.77 -5.86 -0.46
CA TYR A 10 -4.55 -7.10 -0.55
C TYR A 10 -6.05 -6.81 -0.60
N LEU A 11 -6.56 -6.02 0.34
CA LEU A 11 -7.99 -5.68 0.41
C LEU A 11 -8.43 -4.82 -0.78
N ALA A 12 -7.60 -3.89 -1.24
CA ALA A 12 -7.85 -3.08 -2.41
C ALA A 12 -8.02 -3.95 -3.67
N ASN A 13 -7.09 -4.88 -3.89
CA ASN A 13 -7.14 -5.81 -5.01
C ASN A 13 -8.35 -6.76 -4.92
N GLN A 14 -8.68 -7.25 -3.71
CA GLN A 14 -9.87 -8.08 -3.52
C GLN A 14 -11.16 -7.35 -3.86
N VAL A 15 -11.30 -6.09 -3.46
CA VAL A 15 -12.46 -5.27 -3.83
C VAL A 15 -12.56 -5.15 -5.36
N THR A 16 -11.46 -4.83 -6.05
CA THR A 16 -11.44 -4.70 -7.51
C THR A 16 -11.84 -6.00 -8.21
N VAL A 17 -11.26 -7.13 -7.80
CA VAL A 17 -11.58 -8.45 -8.37
C VAL A 17 -13.06 -8.80 -8.13
N ASN A 18 -13.58 -8.53 -6.94
CA ASN A 18 -14.97 -8.83 -6.63
C ASN A 18 -15.95 -7.91 -7.39
N GLU A 19 -15.60 -6.64 -7.60
CA GLU A 19 -16.40 -5.73 -8.43
C GLU A 19 -16.48 -6.22 -9.88
N MET A 20 -15.35 -6.63 -10.46
CA MET A 20 -15.32 -7.26 -11.79
C MET A 20 -16.20 -8.51 -11.85
N ALA A 21 -16.14 -9.37 -10.83
CA ALA A 21 -16.97 -10.58 -10.78
C ALA A 21 -18.48 -10.28 -10.74
N ILE A 22 -18.89 -9.15 -10.16
CA ILE A 22 -20.28 -8.69 -10.23
C ILE A 22 -20.65 -8.22 -11.63
N ASP A 23 -19.79 -7.43 -12.26
CA ASP A 23 -20.04 -6.93 -13.62
C ASP A 23 -20.18 -8.10 -14.60
N ASP A 24 -19.33 -9.12 -14.47
CA ASP A 24 -19.41 -10.37 -15.23
C ASP A 24 -20.70 -11.14 -14.93
N ALA A 25 -21.07 -11.28 -13.65
CA ALA A 25 -22.32 -11.93 -13.25
C ALA A 25 -23.56 -11.20 -13.80
N LEU A 26 -23.55 -9.86 -13.81
CA LEU A 26 -24.61 -9.02 -14.36
C LEU A 26 -24.68 -9.14 -15.88
N ALA A 27 -23.54 -9.20 -16.57
CA ALA A 27 -23.47 -9.43 -18.01
C ALA A 27 -24.04 -10.80 -18.37
N TYR A 28 -23.63 -11.86 -17.67
CA TYR A 28 -24.16 -13.20 -17.85
C TYR A 28 -25.68 -13.28 -17.66
N VAL A 29 -26.22 -12.65 -16.62
CA VAL A 29 -27.67 -12.58 -16.39
C VAL A 29 -28.41 -11.90 -17.54
N LYS A 30 -27.83 -10.83 -18.12
CA LYS A 30 -28.42 -10.11 -19.26
C LYS A 30 -28.38 -10.91 -20.56
N GLU A 31 -27.37 -11.76 -20.75
CA GLU A 31 -27.22 -12.61 -21.95
C GLU A 31 -28.14 -13.83 -21.92
N THR A 32 -28.47 -14.35 -20.73
CA THR A 32 -29.44 -15.43 -20.57
C THR A 32 -30.88 -14.93 -20.60
N LYS A 33 -31.31 -14.31 -21.71
CA LYS A 33 -32.71 -13.97 -21.97
C LYS A 33 -33.50 -15.26 -22.25
N GLY A 34 -34.21 -15.77 -21.24
CA GLY A 34 -35.08 -16.95 -21.38
C GLY A 34 -35.15 -17.85 -20.14
N ALA A 35 -34.52 -17.49 -19.03
CA ALA A 35 -34.61 -18.27 -17.79
C ALA A 35 -35.96 -18.06 -17.09
N ASP A 36 -36.58 -19.16 -16.66
CA ASP A 36 -37.81 -19.21 -15.87
C ASP A 36 -37.73 -18.33 -14.60
N ASP A 37 -38.85 -17.76 -14.13
CA ASP A 37 -38.89 -16.72 -13.09
C ASP A 37 -38.16 -17.12 -11.79
N SER A 38 -38.17 -18.42 -11.46
CA SER A 38 -37.44 -19.00 -10.34
C SER A 38 -35.91 -18.86 -10.48
N HIS A 39 -35.37 -19.14 -11.66
CA HIS A 39 -33.95 -18.99 -11.95
C HIS A 39 -33.51 -17.52 -11.98
N ALA A 40 -34.38 -16.62 -12.41
CA ALA A 40 -34.12 -15.18 -12.35
C ALA A 40 -34.05 -14.67 -10.90
N MET A 41 -34.95 -15.13 -10.03
CA MET A 41 -34.94 -14.79 -8.60
C MET A 41 -33.70 -15.35 -7.88
N GLU A 42 -33.30 -16.59 -8.17
CA GLU A 42 -32.11 -17.19 -7.57
C GLU A 42 -30.83 -16.43 -7.94
N ARG A 43 -30.67 -16.08 -9.24
CA ARG A 43 -29.53 -15.27 -9.71
C ARG A 43 -29.50 -13.88 -9.07
N ARG A 44 -30.67 -13.24 -8.91
CA ARG A 44 -30.78 -11.96 -8.19
C ARG A 44 -30.37 -12.07 -6.73
N ASN A 45 -30.75 -13.16 -6.05
CA ASN A 45 -30.32 -13.43 -4.67
C ASN A 45 -28.80 -13.64 -4.57
N GLN A 46 -28.19 -14.34 -5.54
CA GLN A 46 -26.74 -14.52 -5.59
C GLN A 46 -26.00 -13.19 -5.78
N ILE A 47 -26.47 -12.34 -6.70
CA ILE A 47 -25.94 -10.98 -6.89
C ILE A 47 -26.08 -10.17 -5.59
N MET A 48 -27.22 -10.23 -4.92
CA MET A 48 -27.44 -9.50 -3.66
C MET A 48 -26.44 -9.94 -2.57
N LYS A 49 -26.20 -11.25 -2.42
CA LYS A 49 -25.20 -11.78 -1.49
C LYS A 49 -23.78 -11.29 -1.82
N LEU A 50 -23.42 -11.26 -3.11
CA LEU A 50 -22.13 -10.74 -3.58
C LEU A 50 -21.96 -9.24 -3.26
N VAL A 51 -22.99 -8.43 -3.50
CA VAL A 51 -22.98 -7.00 -3.16
C VAL A 51 -22.74 -6.78 -1.67
N VAL A 52 -23.42 -7.54 -0.80
CA VAL A 52 -23.21 -7.47 0.65
C VAL A 52 -21.76 -7.82 1.02
N SER A 53 -21.21 -8.89 0.44
CA SER A 53 -19.82 -9.30 0.68
C SER A 53 -18.82 -8.22 0.24
N ILE A 54 -19.03 -7.59 -0.91
CA ILE A 54 -18.15 -6.52 -1.39
C ILE A 54 -18.20 -5.30 -0.49
N ASN A 55 -19.39 -4.92 -0.01
CA ASN A 55 -19.50 -3.81 0.92
C ASN A 55 -18.75 -4.08 2.23
N GLN A 56 -18.72 -5.33 2.70
CA GLN A 56 -17.89 -5.72 3.84
C GLN A 56 -16.40 -5.58 3.54
N GLU A 57 -15.93 -6.03 2.37
CA GLU A 57 -14.52 -5.88 1.98
C GLU A 57 -14.13 -4.42 1.75
N LYS A 58 -15.02 -3.59 1.20
CA LYS A 58 -14.84 -2.13 1.08
C LYS A 58 -14.67 -1.49 2.45
N HIS A 59 -15.49 -1.88 3.42
CA HIS A 59 -15.38 -1.37 4.79
C HIS A 59 -14.06 -1.80 5.45
N LYS A 60 -13.65 -3.08 5.29
CA LYS A 60 -12.32 -3.55 5.74
C LYS A 60 -11.17 -2.78 5.09
N ARG A 61 -11.24 -2.53 3.78
CA ARG A 61 -10.25 -1.72 3.04
C ARG A 61 -10.17 -0.31 3.60
N SER A 62 -11.30 0.33 3.87
CA SER A 62 -11.35 1.65 4.50
C SER A 62 -10.72 1.63 5.89
N GLY A 63 -10.97 0.60 6.70
CA GLY A 63 -10.30 0.41 8.00
C GLY A 63 -8.78 0.29 7.87
N ALA A 64 -8.29 -0.56 6.97
CA ALA A 64 -6.85 -0.70 6.70
C ALA A 64 -6.21 0.60 6.19
N LEU A 65 -6.96 1.42 5.44
CA LEU A 65 -6.53 2.75 5.03
C LEU A 65 -6.40 3.71 6.22
N VAL A 66 -7.33 3.65 7.18
CA VAL A 66 -7.24 4.43 8.42
C VAL A 66 -6.00 4.04 9.24
N ASP A 67 -5.74 2.75 9.39
CA ASP A 67 -4.53 2.27 10.09
C ASP A 67 -3.26 2.79 9.40
N LEU A 68 -3.23 2.76 8.06
CA LEU A 68 -2.13 3.33 7.26
C LEU A 68 -1.99 4.84 7.46
N LEU A 69 -3.09 5.57 7.55
CA LEU A 69 -3.08 7.02 7.74
C LEU A 69 -2.54 7.39 9.11
N VAL A 70 -3.06 6.77 10.16
CA VAL A 70 -2.64 7.03 11.54
C VAL A 70 -1.17 6.70 11.71
N HIS A 71 -0.72 5.54 11.25
CA HIS A 71 0.69 5.14 11.40
C HIS A 71 1.64 5.84 10.42
N GLY A 72 1.20 6.15 9.20
CA GLY A 72 2.01 6.82 8.18
C GLY A 72 2.20 8.32 8.42
N LEU A 73 1.31 8.90 9.21
CA LEU A 73 1.33 10.30 9.64
C LEU A 73 1.52 10.41 11.15
N CYS A 74 2.15 9.41 11.77
CA CYS A 74 2.55 9.46 13.17
C CYS A 74 3.40 10.72 13.43
N GLY A 75 3.06 11.49 14.46
CA GLY A 75 3.66 12.80 14.76
C GLY A 75 2.98 13.98 14.06
N GLU A 76 2.01 13.75 13.18
CA GLU A 76 1.17 14.78 12.54
C GLU A 76 -0.32 14.64 12.96
N GLU A 77 -0.59 14.13 14.17
CA GLU A 77 -1.95 13.86 14.67
C GLU A 77 -2.82 15.12 14.67
N GLN A 78 -2.27 16.27 15.07
CA GLN A 78 -3.01 17.54 15.04
C GLN A 78 -3.42 17.94 13.62
N LYS A 79 -2.58 17.66 12.63
CA LYS A 79 -2.87 17.92 11.23
C LYS A 79 -3.97 16.99 10.73
N LEU A 80 -3.94 15.71 11.11
CA LEU A 80 -5.04 14.78 10.84
C LEU A 80 -6.35 15.24 11.47
N ILE A 81 -6.33 15.65 12.74
CA ILE A 81 -7.51 16.17 13.45
C ILE A 81 -8.06 17.42 12.76
N SER A 82 -7.19 18.33 12.30
CA SER A 82 -7.61 19.52 11.56
C SER A 82 -8.36 19.17 10.27
N PHE A 83 -7.90 18.17 9.51
CA PHE A 83 -8.65 17.68 8.35
C PHE A 83 -10.00 17.07 8.72
N LEU A 84 -10.14 16.46 9.90
CA LEU A 84 -11.42 15.91 10.36
C LEU A 84 -12.42 16.99 10.81
N GLN A 85 -11.92 18.16 11.22
CA GLN A 85 -12.71 19.31 11.65
C GLN A 85 -13.16 20.20 10.48
N GLU A 86 -12.42 20.21 9.38
CA GLU A 86 -12.77 20.96 8.16
C GLU A 86 -14.09 20.44 7.55
N GLU A 87 -15.04 21.31 7.20
CA GLU A 87 -16.31 20.84 6.64
C GLU A 87 -16.13 20.17 5.26
N LEU A 88 -16.88 19.11 4.98
CA LEU A 88 -16.83 18.41 3.70
C LEU A 88 -17.22 19.31 2.52
N SER A 89 -18.02 20.34 2.78
CA SER A 89 -18.44 21.40 1.84
C SER A 89 -17.28 22.26 1.33
N THR A 90 -16.22 22.42 2.11
CA THR A 90 -15.02 23.20 1.75
C THR A 90 -13.89 22.33 1.22
N THR A 91 -13.99 21.01 1.41
CA THR A 91 -12.92 20.08 1.05
C THR A 91 -13.08 19.66 -0.42
N HIS A 92 -12.11 20.02 -1.26
CA HIS A 92 -12.08 19.53 -2.65
C HIS A 92 -12.07 17.99 -2.62
N ARG A 93 -13.08 17.34 -3.24
CA ARG A 93 -13.16 15.87 -3.30
C ARG A 93 -11.85 15.35 -3.88
N SER A 94 -11.07 14.69 -3.02
CA SER A 94 -9.80 14.09 -3.42
C SER A 94 -10.06 13.02 -4.49
N ASN A 95 -9.36 13.16 -5.62
CA ASN A 95 -9.36 12.15 -6.68
C ASN A 95 -8.36 11.01 -6.42
N ALA A 96 -7.91 10.83 -5.17
CA ALA A 96 -7.01 9.74 -4.82
C ALA A 96 -7.70 8.40 -5.09
N LYS A 97 -7.18 7.67 -6.08
CA LYS A 97 -7.68 6.34 -6.43
C LYS A 97 -6.97 5.28 -5.60
N PRO A 98 -7.69 4.24 -5.13
CA PRO A 98 -7.07 3.12 -4.42
C PRO A 98 -5.87 2.54 -5.16
N ASP A 99 -5.97 2.42 -6.49
CA ASP A 99 -4.93 1.88 -7.36
C ASP A 99 -3.61 2.65 -7.27
N ASN A 100 -3.64 3.98 -7.16
CA ASN A 100 -2.44 4.79 -7.03
C ASN A 100 -1.69 4.46 -5.72
N LEU A 101 -2.43 4.20 -4.64
CA LEU A 101 -1.84 3.81 -3.37
C LEU A 101 -1.33 2.37 -3.39
N VAL A 102 -1.98 1.48 -4.15
CA VAL A 102 -1.48 0.13 -4.39
C VAL A 102 -0.15 0.18 -5.16
N GLU A 103 -0.12 0.89 -6.28
CA GLU A 103 1.05 1.02 -7.14
C GLU A 103 2.26 1.57 -6.38
N ILE A 104 2.11 2.71 -5.68
CA ILE A 104 3.21 3.31 -4.92
C ILE A 104 3.69 2.40 -3.79
N SER A 105 2.78 1.63 -3.18
CA SER A 105 3.13 0.69 -2.11
C SER A 105 3.89 -0.53 -2.64
N LEU A 106 3.57 -0.99 -3.86
CA LEU A 106 4.32 -2.05 -4.54
C LEU A 106 5.73 -1.57 -4.91
N GLN A 107 5.86 -0.35 -5.45
CA GLN A 107 7.17 0.26 -5.74
C GLN A 107 8.02 0.37 -4.47
N LEU A 108 7.44 0.76 -3.34
CA LEU A 108 8.17 0.78 -2.05
C LEU A 108 8.61 -0.61 -1.61
N GLU A 109 7.75 -1.61 -1.75
CA GLU A 109 8.09 -3.00 -1.41
C GLU A 109 9.28 -3.52 -2.22
N GLU A 110 9.32 -3.22 -3.51
CA GLU A 110 10.45 -3.54 -4.39
C GLU A 110 11.73 -2.84 -3.93
N LYS A 111 11.65 -1.55 -3.60
CA LYS A 111 12.80 -0.77 -3.08
C LYS A 111 13.33 -1.32 -1.77
N TYR A 112 12.46 -1.66 -0.81
CA TYR A 112 12.89 -2.30 0.44
C TYR A 112 13.57 -3.65 0.17
N THR A 113 13.01 -4.45 -0.73
CA THR A 113 13.58 -5.76 -1.07
C THR A 113 14.95 -5.63 -1.73
N GLU A 114 15.16 -4.63 -2.57
CA GLU A 114 16.47 -4.37 -3.18
C GLU A 114 17.48 -3.85 -2.15
N LEU A 115 17.06 -2.95 -1.25
CA LEU A 115 17.89 -2.50 -0.13
C LEU A 115 18.28 -3.67 0.78
N ASP A 116 17.35 -4.53 1.18
CA ASP A 116 17.60 -5.72 2.01
C ASP A 116 18.70 -6.61 1.37
N LYS A 117 18.65 -6.80 0.04
CA LYS A 117 19.67 -7.55 -0.71
C LYS A 117 21.02 -6.85 -0.74
N LEU A 118 21.04 -5.54 -1.02
CA LEU A 118 22.27 -4.76 -1.08
C LEU A 118 22.96 -4.67 0.29
N GLU A 119 22.19 -4.52 1.36
CA GLU A 119 22.67 -4.50 2.74
C GLU A 119 23.26 -5.86 3.13
N THR A 120 22.62 -6.97 2.74
CA THR A 120 23.17 -8.32 2.92
C THR A 120 24.51 -8.46 2.18
N GLN A 121 24.57 -8.08 0.89
CA GLN A 121 25.82 -8.12 0.13
C GLN A 121 26.91 -7.25 0.73
N PHE A 122 26.56 -6.06 1.22
CA PHE A 122 27.51 -5.16 1.88
C PHE A 122 28.06 -5.79 3.16
N SER A 123 27.19 -6.36 3.99
CA SER A 123 27.56 -7.08 5.21
C SER A 123 28.52 -8.23 4.91
N ASP A 124 28.21 -9.06 3.91
CA ASP A 124 29.06 -10.17 3.48
C ASP A 124 30.45 -9.67 3.05
N GLN A 125 30.51 -8.57 2.29
CA GLN A 125 31.79 -7.98 1.87
C GLN A 125 32.58 -7.40 3.06
N VAL A 126 31.92 -6.79 4.05
CA VAL A 126 32.59 -6.30 5.27
C VAL A 126 33.17 -7.46 6.06
N GLN A 127 32.43 -8.57 6.18
CA GLN A 127 32.91 -9.77 6.86
C GLN A 127 34.12 -10.37 6.14
N LEU A 128 34.09 -10.43 4.81
CA LEU A 128 35.22 -10.88 3.99
C LEU A 128 36.47 -9.99 4.12
N VAL A 129 36.31 -8.69 4.37
CA VAL A 129 37.44 -7.77 4.60
C VAL A 129 37.99 -7.87 6.02
N SER A 130 37.12 -8.08 7.02
CA SER A 130 37.54 -8.22 8.42
C SER A 130 38.18 -9.58 8.75
N THR A 131 37.92 -10.61 7.96
CA THR A 131 38.48 -11.97 8.13
C THR A 131 39.69 -12.27 7.25
N LEU A 132 40.32 -11.25 6.65
CA LEU A 132 41.43 -11.45 5.73
C LEU A 132 42.65 -12.05 6.41
N ALA A 133 43.14 -13.16 5.87
CA ALA A 133 44.43 -13.71 6.24
C ALA A 133 45.57 -12.72 5.94
N PRO A 134 46.67 -12.73 6.71
CA PRO A 134 47.83 -11.87 6.48
C PRO A 134 48.44 -11.99 5.07
N SER A 135 48.21 -13.13 4.39
CA SER A 135 48.71 -13.46 3.06
C SER A 135 47.97 -12.78 1.89
N VAL A 136 46.89 -12.05 2.14
CA VAL A 136 46.13 -11.36 1.08
C VAL A 136 46.93 -10.18 0.54
N THR A 137 47.16 -10.18 -0.76
CA THR A 137 47.89 -9.11 -1.47
C THR A 137 47.18 -7.75 -1.32
N GLU A 138 47.94 -6.66 -1.36
CA GLU A 138 47.37 -5.31 -1.34
C GLU A 138 46.36 -5.08 -2.47
N ALA A 139 46.63 -5.62 -3.66
CA ALA A 139 45.70 -5.59 -4.78
C ALA A 139 44.35 -6.27 -4.43
N GLY A 140 44.38 -7.40 -3.71
CA GLY A 140 43.18 -8.09 -3.24
C GLY A 140 42.42 -7.31 -2.15
N LYS A 141 43.11 -6.53 -1.31
CA LYS A 141 42.49 -5.62 -0.35
C LYS A 141 41.84 -4.43 -1.05
N ALA A 142 42.56 -3.80 -1.99
CA ALA A 142 42.08 -2.67 -2.77
C ALA A 142 40.83 -3.03 -3.59
N LEU A 143 40.79 -4.22 -4.20
CA LEU A 143 39.62 -4.70 -4.95
C LEU A 143 38.37 -4.83 -4.06
N ARG A 144 38.52 -5.39 -2.85
CA ARG A 144 37.39 -5.53 -1.91
C ARG A 144 36.90 -4.17 -1.39
N LEU A 145 37.81 -3.25 -1.08
CA LEU A 145 37.46 -1.88 -0.68
C LEU A 145 36.75 -1.13 -1.81
N LYS A 146 37.17 -1.31 -3.06
CA LYS A 146 36.47 -0.76 -4.23
C LYS A 146 35.04 -1.28 -4.31
N LYS A 147 34.84 -2.60 -4.16
CA LYS A 147 33.51 -3.22 -4.16
C LYS A 147 32.62 -2.71 -3.02
N LEU A 148 33.16 -2.53 -1.81
CA LEU A 148 32.43 -1.92 -0.69
C LEU A 148 31.98 -0.48 -1.00
N ARG A 149 32.87 0.32 -1.62
CA ARG A 149 32.52 1.69 -2.03
C ARG A 149 31.41 1.70 -3.08
N GLU A 150 31.46 0.78 -4.05
CA GLU A 150 30.42 0.64 -5.06
C GLU A 150 29.07 0.23 -4.44
N LEU A 151 29.06 -0.75 -3.53
CA LEU A 151 27.84 -1.17 -2.82
C LEU A 151 27.27 -0.05 -1.95
N SER A 152 28.12 0.67 -1.21
CA SER A 152 27.70 1.82 -0.41
C SER A 152 27.06 2.91 -1.28
N GLY A 153 27.64 3.21 -2.45
CA GLY A 153 27.06 4.16 -3.40
C GLY A 153 25.69 3.71 -3.94
N LYS A 154 25.52 2.41 -4.22
CA LYS A 154 24.22 1.84 -4.64
C LYS A 154 23.18 1.92 -3.53
N ILE A 155 23.54 1.54 -2.30
CA ILE A 155 22.65 1.63 -1.13
C ILE A 155 22.16 3.07 -0.96
N LEU A 156 23.07 4.06 -0.98
CA LEU A 156 22.70 5.46 -0.82
C LEU A 156 21.74 5.94 -1.92
N LYS A 157 21.99 5.54 -3.17
CA LYS A 157 21.11 5.85 -4.30
C LYS A 157 19.71 5.27 -4.09
N GLU A 158 19.62 3.98 -3.76
CA GLU A 158 18.35 3.30 -3.53
C GLU A 158 17.59 3.86 -2.32
N GLN A 159 18.29 4.23 -1.25
CA GLN A 159 17.69 4.92 -0.09
C GLN A 159 17.10 6.27 -0.49
N THR A 160 17.83 7.06 -1.29
CA THR A 160 17.36 8.37 -1.75
C THR A 160 16.11 8.23 -2.63
N GLU A 161 16.11 7.26 -3.55
CA GLU A 161 14.94 6.98 -4.39
C GLU A 161 13.75 6.49 -3.57
N ARG A 162 13.97 5.61 -2.58
CA ARG A 162 12.94 5.17 -1.63
C ARG A 162 12.33 6.35 -0.89
N ASP A 163 13.13 7.25 -0.34
CA ASP A 163 12.63 8.40 0.43
C ASP A 163 11.74 9.32 -0.42
N VAL A 164 12.05 9.47 -1.71
CA VAL A 164 11.19 10.20 -2.66
C VAL A 164 9.84 9.49 -2.84
N ILE A 165 9.83 8.16 -2.92
CA ILE A 165 8.60 7.37 -3.08
C ILE A 165 7.80 7.37 -1.77
N GLU A 166 8.43 7.30 -0.60
CA GLU A 166 7.77 7.41 0.71
C GLU A 166 7.06 8.77 0.85
N LYS A 167 7.71 9.85 0.41
CA LYS A 167 7.09 11.18 0.38
C LYS A 167 5.86 11.20 -0.53
N LYS A 168 5.93 10.62 -1.73
CA LYS A 168 4.77 10.50 -2.63
C LYS A 168 3.64 9.68 -2.01
N GLN A 169 3.96 8.56 -1.35
CA GLN A 169 2.96 7.75 -0.65
C GLN A 169 2.28 8.56 0.45
N ARG A 170 3.05 9.35 1.22
CA ARG A 170 2.51 10.26 2.23
C ARG A 170 1.58 11.31 1.63
N ASP A 171 1.93 11.90 0.50
CA ASP A 171 1.08 12.89 -0.19
C ASP A 171 -0.24 12.26 -0.67
N ILE A 172 -0.21 11.03 -1.18
CA ILE A 172 -1.40 10.27 -1.56
C ILE A 172 -2.28 9.97 -0.33
N LEU A 173 -1.67 9.54 0.78
CA LEU A 173 -2.38 9.31 2.04
C LEU A 173 -3.08 10.59 2.54
N LEU A 174 -2.40 11.74 2.50
CA LEU A 174 -3.01 13.02 2.87
C LEU A 174 -4.22 13.36 1.97
N CYS A 175 -4.17 13.02 0.69
CA CYS A 175 -5.31 13.17 -0.21
C CYS A 175 -6.49 12.29 0.25
N PHE A 176 -6.26 11.05 0.71
CA PHE A 176 -7.32 10.19 1.24
C PHE A 176 -7.95 10.72 2.52
N ALA A 177 -7.15 11.28 3.44
CA ALA A 177 -7.67 11.87 4.68
C ALA A 177 -8.67 13.02 4.42
N ARG A 178 -8.49 13.76 3.33
CA ARG A 178 -9.32 14.93 3.00
C ARG A 178 -10.65 14.54 2.33
N GLY A 179 -10.67 13.55 1.44
CA GLY A 179 -11.79 13.36 0.51
C GLY A 179 -12.76 12.19 0.76
N GLY A 180 -12.51 11.29 1.73
CA GLY A 180 -13.37 10.11 1.93
C GLY A 180 -14.30 10.22 3.14
N ASP A 181 -15.62 10.27 2.95
CA ASP A 181 -16.60 10.34 4.05
C ASP A 181 -16.47 9.15 5.02
N GLU A 182 -16.40 7.93 4.49
CA GLU A 182 -16.24 6.71 5.30
C GLU A 182 -14.88 6.68 6.00
N THR A 183 -13.80 7.05 5.31
CA THR A 183 -12.45 7.12 5.89
C THR A 183 -12.39 8.14 7.02
N ARG A 184 -13.00 9.32 6.84
CA ARG A 184 -13.05 10.37 7.85
C ARG A 184 -13.91 9.96 9.06
N LYS A 185 -15.03 9.28 8.82
CA LYS A 185 -15.85 8.71 9.89
C LYS A 185 -15.05 7.70 10.72
N LEU A 186 -14.41 6.73 10.05
CA LEU A 186 -13.59 5.72 10.71
C LEU A 186 -12.39 6.33 11.45
N MET A 187 -11.74 7.35 10.89
CA MET A 187 -10.67 8.10 11.57
C MET A 187 -11.19 8.81 12.82
N LYS A 188 -12.36 9.47 12.77
CA LYS A 188 -12.97 10.09 13.96
C LYS A 188 -13.23 9.06 15.04
N GLU A 189 -13.80 7.90 14.68
CA GLU A 189 -14.04 6.81 15.62
C GLU A 189 -12.74 6.27 16.23
N PHE A 190 -11.66 6.19 15.45
CA PHE A 190 -10.34 5.80 15.93
C PHE A 190 -9.81 6.79 16.98
N PHE A 191 -9.82 8.10 16.68
CA PHE A 191 -9.32 9.13 17.60
C PHE A 191 -10.23 9.36 18.82
N LEU A 192 -11.52 9.04 18.75
CA LEU A 192 -12.43 9.12 19.90
C LEU A 192 -12.28 7.94 20.87
N LYS A 193 -11.69 6.83 20.43
CA LYS A 193 -11.47 5.60 21.22
C LYS A 193 -10.02 5.44 21.72
N SER A 194 -9.11 6.30 21.26
CA SER A 194 -7.68 6.31 21.61
C SER A 194 -7.42 7.26 22.78
#